data_AF-A0A528TFY2-F1
#
_entry.id   AF-A0A528TFY2-F1
#
_cell.length_a   1.000
_cell.length_b   1.000
_cell.length_c   1.000
_cell.angle_alpha   90.00
_cell.angle_beta   90.00
_cell.angle_gamma   90.00
#
_symmetry.space_group_name_H-M   'P 1'
#
loop_
_entity.id
_entity.type
_entity.pdbx_description
1 polymer ?
#
loop_
_entity_poly.entity_id
_entity_poly.type
_entity_poly.pdbx_seq_one_letter_code
_entity_poly.pdbx_strand_id
1 'polypeptide(L)' 'SQESVPAAFAVLEIAGGDPWLAAVISANLGGDTDTIGAIAAGMAGACAGFSRLPQEHINRLKGVDIAQVRALAADL' A
#
# COMPACT_ATOMS: atom_id res chain seq x y z
N SER A 1 -16.96 -6.38 -4.98
CA SER A 1 -17.30 -7.55 -4.13
C SER A 1 -17.18 -7.11 -2.68
N GLN A 2 -17.75 -7.83 -1.70
CA GLN A 2 -17.60 -7.48 -0.27
C GLN A 2 -16.32 -8.06 0.36
N GLU A 3 -15.46 -8.72 -0.43
CA GLU A 3 -14.34 -9.52 0.08
C GLU A 3 -13.00 -8.76 0.16
N SER A 4 -12.88 -7.59 -0.48
CA SER A 4 -11.59 -6.89 -0.58
C SER A 4 -11.15 -6.29 0.77
N VAL A 5 -12.11 -5.87 1.61
CA VAL A 5 -11.81 -5.36 2.96
C VAL A 5 -11.28 -6.47 3.88
N PRO A 6 -11.98 -7.60 4.11
CA PRO A 6 -11.45 -8.66 4.95
C PRO A 6 -10.14 -9.26 4.40
N ALA A 7 -9.99 -9.38 3.07
CA ALA A 7 -8.74 -9.80 2.46
C ALA A 7 -7.58 -8.82 2.76
N ALA A 8 -7.82 -7.50 2.72
CA ALA A 8 -6.80 -6.51 3.03
C ALA A 8 -6.32 -6.59 4.50
N PHE A 9 -7.23 -6.85 5.45
CA PHE A 9 -6.84 -7.09 6.84
C PHE A 9 -6.02 -8.37 7.01
N ALA A 10 -6.38 -9.45 6.32
CA ALA A 10 -5.59 -10.68 6.32
C ALA A 10 -4.17 -10.45 5.75
N VAL A 11 -4.06 -9.71 4.64
CA VAL A 11 -2.74 -9.35 4.08
C VAL A 11 -1.93 -8.48 5.04
N LEU A 12 -2.54 -7.48 5.68
CA LEU A 12 -1.85 -6.63 6.65
C LEU A 12 -1.23 -7.45 7.79
N GLU A 13 -2.00 -8.41 8.33
CA GLU A 13 -1.56 -9.31 9.40
C GLU A 13 -0.39 -10.19 8.94
N ILE A 14 -0.51 -10.84 7.77
CA ILE A 14 0.54 -11.71 7.22
C ILE A 14 1.82 -10.91 6.90
N ALA A 15 1.67 -9.67 6.45
CA ALA A 15 2.79 -8.78 6.15
C ALA A 15 3.48 -8.23 7.41
N GLY A 16 2.94 -8.47 8.61
CA GLY A 16 3.48 -7.94 9.87
C GLY A 16 3.54 -6.42 9.89
N GLY A 17 2.62 -5.74 9.20
CA GLY A 17 2.62 -4.28 9.06
C GLY A 17 3.71 -3.71 8.15
N ASP A 18 4.49 -4.53 7.42
CA ASP A 18 5.43 -4.02 6.41
C ASP A 18 4.68 -3.64 5.11
N PRO A 19 4.72 -2.36 4.69
CA PRO A 19 3.90 -1.87 3.58
C PRO A 19 4.34 -2.41 2.22
N TRP A 20 5.62 -2.71 2.05
CA TRP A 20 6.11 -3.29 0.82
C TRP A 20 5.73 -4.76 0.73
N LEU A 21 5.93 -5.52 1.81
CA LEU A 21 5.51 -6.92 1.85
C LEU A 21 3.99 -7.06 1.66
N ALA A 22 3.19 -6.16 2.23
CA ALA A 22 1.74 -6.13 2.00
C ALA A 22 1.40 -5.94 0.51
N ALA A 23 2.07 -5.01 -0.18
CA ALA A 23 1.88 -4.80 -1.61
C ALA A 23 2.28 -6.03 -2.44
N VAL A 24 3.41 -6.67 -2.09
CA VAL A 24 3.89 -7.89 -2.77
C VAL A 24 2.93 -9.06 -2.57
N ILE A 25 2.45 -9.29 -1.35
CA ILE A 25 1.48 -10.36 -1.06
C ILE A 25 0.19 -10.13 -1.86
N SER A 26 -0.37 -8.91 -1.80
CA SER A 26 -1.60 -8.58 -2.54
C SER A 26 -1.45 -8.80 -4.04
N ALA A 27 -0.32 -8.39 -4.65
CA ALA A 27 -0.07 -8.59 -6.07
C ALA A 27 -0.02 -10.07 -6.50
N ASN A 28 0.24 -10.99 -5.56
CA ASN A 28 0.29 -12.44 -5.81
C ASN A 28 -0.98 -13.19 -5.39
N LEU A 29 -2.00 -12.51 -4.84
CA LEU A 29 -3.22 -13.14 -4.32
C LEU A 29 -4.20 -13.58 -5.43
N GLY A 30 -4.14 -12.92 -6.59
CA GLY A 30 -5.13 -13.05 -7.66
C GLY A 30 -6.43 -12.28 -7.38
N GLY A 31 -7.25 -12.09 -8.42
CA GLY A 31 -8.51 -11.33 -8.30
C GLY A 31 -8.28 -9.81 -8.18
N ASP A 32 -8.91 -9.18 -7.18
CA ASP A 32 -8.95 -7.72 -6.95
C ASP A 32 -7.70 -7.20 -6.21
N THR A 33 -6.54 -7.50 -6.77
CA THR A 33 -5.23 -7.29 -6.11
C THR A 33 -4.87 -5.82 -5.88
N ASP A 34 -5.32 -4.92 -6.75
CA ASP A 34 -5.05 -3.49 -6.66
C ASP A 34 -5.85 -2.84 -5.53
N THR A 35 -7.14 -3.17 -5.40
CA THR A 35 -7.96 -2.70 -4.28
C THR A 35 -7.44 -3.24 -2.94
N ILE A 36 -7.18 -4.56 -2.86
CA ILE A 36 -6.66 -5.20 -1.65
C ILE A 36 -5.28 -4.62 -1.28
N GLY A 37 -4.40 -4.46 -2.27
CA GLY A 37 -3.08 -3.86 -2.11
C GLY A 37 -3.12 -2.41 -1.64
N ALA A 38 -3.97 -1.58 -2.24
CA ALA A 38 -4.12 -0.18 -1.87
C ALA A 38 -4.55 -0.02 -0.40
N ILE A 39 -5.53 -0.82 0.06
CA ILE A 39 -6.01 -0.78 1.44
C ILE A 39 -4.93 -1.34 2.40
N ALA A 40 -4.39 -2.53 2.14
CA ALA A 40 -3.44 -3.19 3.04
C ALA A 40 -2.12 -2.42 3.17
N ALA A 41 -1.51 -2.04 2.04
CA ALA A 41 -0.27 -1.26 2.03
C ALA A 41 -0.48 0.18 2.53
N GLY A 42 -1.68 0.74 2.32
CA GLY A 42 -2.08 2.04 2.88
C GLY A 42 -2.10 2.03 4.41
N MET A 43 -2.77 1.04 5.02
CA MET A 43 -2.77 0.86 6.48
C MET A 43 -1.35 0.65 7.02
N ALA A 44 -0.59 -0.28 6.43
CA ALA A 44 0.79 -0.56 6.82
C ALA A 44 1.68 0.70 6.68
N GLY A 45 1.52 1.47 5.61
CA GLY A 45 2.29 2.67 5.33
C GLY A 45 1.96 3.82 6.30
N ALA A 46 0.70 3.93 6.72
CA ALA A 46 0.29 4.88 7.75
C ALA A 46 0.97 4.59 9.10
N CYS A 47 1.17 3.32 9.44
CA CYS A 47 1.84 2.92 10.68
C CYS A 47 3.38 2.99 10.58
N ALA A 48 3.97 2.53 9.47
CA ALA A 48 5.41 2.37 9.32
C ALA A 48 6.12 3.61 8.75
N GLY A 49 5.37 4.50 8.09
CA GLY A 49 5.89 5.70 7.45
C GLY A 49 6.41 5.47 6.01
N PHE A 50 6.40 6.54 5.21
CA PHE A 50 6.75 6.49 3.79
C PHE A 50 8.17 6.00 3.50
N SER A 51 9.14 6.27 4.40
CA SER A 51 10.53 5.83 4.24
C SER A 51 10.69 4.31 4.27
N ARG A 52 9.67 3.57 4.73
CA ARG A 52 9.66 2.10 4.74
C ARG A 52 9.41 1.49 3.36
N LEU A 53 8.86 2.26 2.42
CA LEU A 53 8.69 1.81 1.04
C LEU A 53 10.03 1.87 0.27
N PRO A 54 10.36 0.86 -0.57
CA PRO A 54 11.57 0.88 -1.40
C PRO A 54 11.55 2.05 -2.38
N GLN A 55 12.43 3.03 -2.16
CA GLN A 55 12.43 4.27 -2.94
C GLN A 55 12.69 4.03 -4.42
N GLU A 56 13.46 3.00 -4.77
CA GLU A 56 13.67 2.60 -6.18
C GLU A 56 12.38 2.22 -6.91
N HIS A 57 11.40 1.63 -6.21
CA HIS A 57 10.11 1.26 -6.79
C HIS A 57 9.18 2.46 -6.87
N ILE A 58 9.21 3.31 -5.84
CA ILE A 58 8.47 4.58 -5.84
C ILE A 58 8.92 5.48 -6.99
N ASN A 59 10.23 5.59 -7.24
CA ASN A 59 10.79 6.39 -8.32
C ASN A 59 10.41 5.90 -9.72
N ARG A 60 9.84 4.69 -9.85
CA ARG A 60 9.37 4.13 -11.13
C ARG A 60 7.89 4.41 -11.41
N LEU A 61 7.15 4.98 -10.44
CA LEU A 61 5.74 5.35 -10.64
C LEU A 61 5.63 6.41 -11.75
N LYS A 62 4.66 6.23 -12.64
CA LYS A 62 4.37 7.16 -13.73
C LYS A 62 3.04 7.84 -13.47
N GLY A 63 2.95 9.13 -13.78
CA GLY A 63 1.72 9.91 -13.60
C GLY A 63 1.38 10.25 -12.15
N VAL A 64 2.32 10.05 -11.22
CA VAL A 64 2.18 10.41 -9.80
C VAL A 64 3.30 11.37 -9.43
N ASP A 65 2.95 12.55 -8.94
CA ASP A 65 3.90 13.48 -8.33
C ASP A 65 3.92 13.29 -6.81
N ILE A 66 5.01 12.75 -6.28
CA ILE A 66 5.17 12.49 -4.84
C ILE A 66 5.19 13.79 -4.03
N ALA A 67 5.69 14.91 -4.59
CA ALA A 67 5.65 16.20 -3.91
C ALA A 67 4.20 16.67 -3.74
N GLN A 68 3.38 16.53 -4.79
CA GLN A 68 1.95 16.84 -4.73
C GLN A 68 1.21 15.94 -3.73
N VAL A 69 1.50 14.63 -3.72
CA VAL A 69 0.90 13.70 -2.75
C VAL A 69 1.26 14.07 -1.32
N ARG A 70 2.51 14.47 -1.05
CA ARG A 70 2.93 14.91 0.28
C ARG A 70 2.26 16.21 0.72
N ALA A 71 2.14 17.18 -0.18
CA ALA A 71 1.45 18.43 0.10
C ALA A 71 0.00 18.15 0.51
N LEU A 72 -0.72 17.33 -0.28
CA LEU A 72 -2.08 16.92 0.03
C LEU A 72 -2.18 16.19 1.39
N ALA A 73 -1.25 15.29 1.70
CA ALA A 73 -1.24 14.58 2.98
C ALA A 73 -0.93 15.48 4.18
N ALA A 74 -0.24 16.61 3.99
CA ALA A 74 0.05 17.58 5.04
C ALA A 74 -1.10 18.58 5.28
N ASP A 75 -2.03 18.70 4.34
CA ASP A 75 -3.20 19.58 4.40
C ASP A 75 -4.45 18.91 5.03
N LEU A 76 -4.36 17.64 5.42
CA LEU A 76 -5.40 16.84 6.09
C LEU A 76 -5.21 16.80 7.62
#